data_AF-A0A7M2C9U6-F1
#
_entry.id   AF-A0A7M2C9U6-F1
#
_cell.length_a   1.000
_cell.length_b   1.000
_cell.length_c   1.000
_cell.angle_alpha   90.00
_cell.angle_beta   90.00
_cell.angle_gamma   90.00
#
_symmetry.space_group_name_H-M   'P 1'
#
loop_
_entity.id
_entity.type
_entity.pdbx_description
1 polymer ?
#
loop_
_entity_poly.entity_id
_entity_poly.type
_entity_poly.pdbx_seq_one_letter_code
_entity_poly.pdbx_strand_id
1 'polypeptide(L)'
;MEVPTQPDLDNFAVRRSSDNRLAPEPFSRTTLRKDIVGILFKRKGPLDDSQIDAVVDTAIRRIERNLPEARTHLTEEEYRKHKLIVGALPDTVISDAVEAELAERGGGSFRMAELLYAMAIHGRNDNRPGWPDAAAVMAWVHERYSDIHAENQRGHFTHQPWPRLAAPRRLDWRPETVLKRDGRRPAFAIKQLRKGIHAALWGRADADAKALMIAHLVLSDLRGQRIVQSTQISHSVLLNLRRVDDIGYLRWATIVKNIRGIREFANEATDLINAPSPRLHVTKDWRHWARAK
;
A
#
# COMPACT_ATOMS: atom_id res chain seq x y z
N MET A 1 -9.45 -14.99 -42.38
CA MET A 1 -10.21 -14.63 -41.18
C MET A 1 -9.30 -13.73 -40.36
N GLU A 2 -9.53 -12.42 -40.39
CA GLU A 2 -8.80 -11.50 -39.51
C GLU A 2 -9.13 -11.87 -38.07
N VAL A 3 -8.09 -12.16 -37.28
CA VAL A 3 -8.20 -12.23 -35.82
C VAL A 3 -8.79 -10.89 -35.39
N PRO A 4 -9.87 -10.83 -34.58
CA PRO A 4 -10.37 -9.56 -34.10
C PRO A 4 -9.22 -8.82 -33.43
N THR A 5 -8.90 -7.63 -33.93
CA THR A 5 -7.93 -6.73 -33.31
C THR A 5 -8.32 -6.58 -31.86
N GLN A 6 -7.49 -7.14 -30.97
CA GLN A 6 -7.70 -7.11 -29.53
C GLN A 6 -7.99 -5.65 -29.13
N PRO A 7 -9.03 -5.39 -28.33
CA PRO A 7 -9.40 -4.02 -28.01
C PRO A 7 -8.24 -3.35 -27.29
N ASP A 8 -7.71 -2.28 -27.90
CA ASP A 8 -6.63 -1.50 -27.31
C ASP A 8 -7.15 -0.74 -26.10
N LEU A 9 -6.83 -1.26 -24.90
CA LEU A 9 -7.25 -0.67 -23.63
C LEU A 9 -6.70 0.75 -23.43
N ASP A 10 -5.66 1.15 -24.16
CA ASP A 10 -5.11 2.51 -24.06
C ASP A 10 -6.11 3.57 -24.56
N ASN A 11 -7.17 3.16 -25.28
CA ASN A 11 -8.29 4.02 -25.69
C ASN A 11 -9.45 4.05 -24.67
N PHE A 12 -9.31 3.43 -23.49
CA PHE A 12 -10.33 3.46 -22.44
C PHE A 12 -9.90 4.34 -21.28
N ALA A 13 -10.78 5.22 -20.83
CA ALA A 13 -10.56 5.96 -19.59
C ALA A 13 -10.74 5.03 -18.37
N VAL A 14 -10.06 5.30 -17.27
CA VAL A 14 -10.33 4.61 -16.00
C VAL A 14 -11.38 5.40 -15.21
N ARG A 15 -12.50 4.77 -14.88
CA ARG A 15 -13.56 5.35 -14.05
C ARG A 15 -13.36 4.95 -12.60
N ARG A 16 -13.23 5.93 -11.72
CA ARG A 16 -13.00 5.69 -10.30
C ARG A 16 -14.31 5.36 -9.60
N SER A 17 -14.38 4.21 -8.94
CA SER A 17 -15.63 3.79 -8.27
C SER A 17 -15.98 4.64 -7.05
N SER A 18 -14.99 5.34 -6.46
CA SER A 18 -15.19 6.19 -5.27
C SER A 18 -16.03 7.44 -5.54
N ASP A 19 -15.86 8.08 -6.70
CA ASP A 19 -16.49 9.36 -7.04
C ASP A 19 -17.10 9.41 -8.44
N ASN A 20 -17.10 8.27 -9.15
CA ASN A 20 -17.59 8.07 -10.50
C ASN A 20 -16.89 8.93 -11.57
N ARG A 21 -15.79 9.62 -11.26
CA ARG A 21 -15.06 10.49 -12.20
C ARG A 21 -14.00 9.72 -12.95
N LEU A 22 -13.75 10.13 -14.19
CA LEU A 22 -12.63 9.65 -14.98
C LEU A 22 -11.28 10.07 -14.37
N ALA A 23 -10.31 9.17 -14.44
CA ALA A 23 -8.93 9.47 -14.15
C ALA A 23 -8.38 10.46 -15.20
N PRO A 24 -7.35 11.27 -14.87
CA PRO A 24 -6.78 12.24 -15.80
C PRO A 24 -6.18 11.62 -17.05
N GLU A 25 -5.62 10.43 -16.90
CA GLU A 25 -4.97 9.67 -17.97
C GLU A 25 -5.80 8.41 -18.28
N PRO A 26 -5.80 7.93 -19.53
CA PRO A 26 -6.42 6.67 -19.88
C PRO A 26 -5.73 5.49 -19.20
N PHE A 27 -6.36 4.32 -19.29
CA PHE A 27 -5.72 3.08 -18.92
C PHE A 27 -4.40 2.93 -19.67
N SER A 28 -3.38 2.40 -19.00
CA SER A 28 -2.15 1.99 -19.65
C SER A 28 -1.45 0.91 -18.86
N ARG A 29 -0.83 -0.02 -19.59
CA ARG A 29 0.03 -1.06 -19.01
C ARG A 29 1.08 -0.48 -18.07
N THR A 30 1.69 0.64 -18.44
CA THR A 30 2.75 1.30 -17.66
C THR A 30 2.26 1.78 -16.30
N THR A 31 1.08 2.41 -16.25
CA THR A 31 0.48 2.86 -15.00
C THR A 31 0.08 1.68 -14.12
N LEU A 32 -0.57 0.65 -14.69
CA LEU A 32 -0.94 -0.56 -13.95
C LEU A 32 0.29 -1.23 -13.32
N ARG A 33 1.35 -1.45 -14.11
CA ARG A 33 2.61 -2.01 -13.61
C ARG A 33 3.18 -1.16 -12.49
N LYS A 34 3.23 0.16 -12.66
CA LYS A 34 3.75 1.10 -11.65
C LYS A 34 2.98 1.02 -10.33
N ASP A 35 1.66 0.87 -10.40
CA ASP A 35 0.81 0.77 -9.23
C ASP A 35 1.00 -0.56 -8.50
N ILE A 36 1.02 -1.69 -9.22
CA ILE A 36 1.33 -3.01 -8.65
C ILE A 36 2.72 -3.01 -7.99
N VAL A 37 3.74 -2.48 -8.69
CA VAL A 37 5.10 -2.31 -8.16
C VAL A 37 5.12 -1.44 -6.90
N GLY A 38 4.28 -0.39 -6.85
CA GLY A 38 4.14 0.49 -5.70
C GLY A 38 3.51 -0.22 -4.49
N ILE A 39 2.42 -0.95 -4.72
CA ILE A 39 1.68 -1.70 -3.72
C ILE A 39 2.52 -2.84 -3.14
N LEU A 40 3.27 -3.53 -4.00
CA LEU A 40 4.13 -4.66 -3.63
C LEU A 40 5.56 -4.23 -3.26
N PHE A 41 5.81 -2.98 -2.91
CA PHE A 41 7.11 -2.51 -2.37
C PHE A 41 8.35 -2.70 -3.27
N LYS A 42 8.18 -2.70 -4.59
CA LYS A 42 9.28 -2.70 -5.58
C LYS A 42 10.26 -3.87 -5.33
N ARG A 43 11.58 -3.60 -5.36
CA ARG A 43 12.65 -4.58 -5.10
C ARG A 43 12.59 -5.28 -3.73
N LYS A 44 11.79 -4.78 -2.79
CA LYS A 44 11.61 -5.41 -1.48
C LYS A 44 10.31 -6.22 -1.39
N GLY A 45 9.57 -6.32 -2.48
CA GLY A 45 8.35 -7.09 -2.61
C GLY A 45 8.54 -8.59 -2.69
N PRO A 46 7.47 -9.36 -2.57
CA PRO A 46 7.51 -10.82 -2.71
C PRO A 46 7.75 -11.30 -4.14
N LEU A 47 7.46 -10.46 -5.15
CA LEU A 47 7.59 -10.79 -6.57
C LEU A 47 8.76 -10.03 -7.23
N ASP A 48 9.41 -10.68 -8.19
CA ASP A 48 10.39 -10.05 -9.08
C ASP A 48 9.74 -9.30 -10.25
N ASP A 49 10.53 -8.58 -11.03
CA ASP A 49 10.04 -7.78 -12.16
C ASP A 49 9.36 -8.63 -13.25
N SER A 50 9.86 -9.84 -13.53
CA SER A 50 9.28 -10.74 -14.54
C SER A 50 7.94 -11.30 -14.09
N GLN A 51 7.83 -11.68 -12.82
CA GLN A 51 6.58 -12.13 -12.21
C GLN A 51 5.53 -11.02 -12.22
N ILE A 52 5.93 -9.78 -11.91
CA ILE A 52 5.02 -8.61 -11.96
C ILE A 52 4.56 -8.34 -13.39
N ASP A 53 5.47 -8.34 -14.36
CA ASP A 53 5.12 -8.15 -15.77
C ASP A 53 4.15 -9.24 -16.25
N ALA A 54 4.34 -10.49 -15.84
CA ALA A 54 3.43 -11.58 -16.16
C ALA A 54 2.03 -11.40 -15.54
N VAL A 55 1.92 -10.90 -14.30
CA VAL A 55 0.64 -10.57 -13.66
C VAL A 55 -0.05 -9.44 -14.43
N VAL A 56 0.67 -8.37 -14.76
CA VAL A 56 0.15 -7.22 -15.53
C VAL A 56 -0.42 -7.68 -16.88
N ASP A 57 0.36 -8.44 -17.64
CA ASP A 57 -0.01 -8.86 -18.99
C ASP A 57 -1.21 -9.82 -18.98
N THR A 58 -1.30 -10.67 -17.97
CA THR A 58 -2.42 -11.63 -17.86
C THR A 58 -3.69 -10.93 -17.37
N ALA A 59 -3.57 -9.98 -16.44
CA ALA A 59 -4.68 -9.14 -16.00
C ALA A 59 -5.25 -8.31 -17.17
N ILE A 60 -4.39 -7.72 -18.00
CA ILE A 60 -4.81 -7.01 -19.22
C ILE A 60 -5.59 -7.93 -20.16
N ARG A 61 -5.06 -9.12 -20.47
CA ARG A 61 -5.77 -10.09 -21.33
C ARG A 61 -7.13 -10.49 -20.75
N ARG A 62 -7.23 -10.62 -19.42
CA ARG A 62 -8.50 -10.93 -18.73
C ARG A 62 -9.50 -9.77 -18.88
N ILE A 63 -9.05 -8.54 -18.72
CA ILE A 63 -9.89 -7.33 -18.91
C ILE A 63 -10.38 -7.25 -20.35
N GLU A 64 -9.49 -7.40 -21.33
CA GLU A 64 -9.82 -7.36 -22.76
C GLU A 64 -10.88 -8.41 -23.13
N ARG A 65 -10.74 -9.64 -22.62
CA ARG A 65 -11.69 -10.73 -22.86
C ARG A 65 -13.09 -10.41 -22.31
N ASN A 66 -13.17 -9.71 -21.18
CA ASN A 66 -14.42 -9.40 -20.49
C ASN A 66 -14.94 -7.99 -20.80
N LEU A 67 -14.24 -7.23 -21.66
CA LEU A 67 -14.49 -5.82 -21.93
C LEU A 67 -15.93 -5.49 -22.38
N PRO A 68 -16.62 -6.32 -23.20
CA PRO A 68 -17.99 -6.02 -23.62
C PRO A 68 -18.97 -5.86 -22.45
N GLU A 69 -18.78 -6.65 -21.38
CA GLU A 69 -19.64 -6.64 -20.18
C GLU A 69 -19.10 -5.69 -19.10
N ALA A 70 -17.79 -5.48 -19.07
CA ALA A 70 -17.12 -4.73 -18.01
C ALA A 70 -17.10 -3.20 -18.22
N ARG A 71 -17.27 -2.72 -19.46
CA ARG A 71 -17.16 -1.29 -19.77
C ARG A 71 -18.40 -0.50 -19.35
N THR A 72 -18.17 0.76 -18.98
CA THR A 72 -19.21 1.77 -18.78
C THR A 72 -19.24 2.76 -19.93
N HIS A 73 -20.42 3.32 -20.20
CA HIS A 73 -20.58 4.35 -21.21
C HIS A 73 -20.01 5.69 -20.73
N LEU A 74 -19.54 6.50 -21.69
CA LEU A 74 -19.17 7.88 -21.46
C LEU A 74 -20.42 8.76 -21.50
N THR A 75 -20.50 9.72 -20.59
CA THR A 75 -21.47 10.82 -20.71
C THR A 75 -21.11 11.71 -21.89
N GLU A 76 -22.08 12.47 -22.39
CA GLU A 76 -21.86 13.37 -23.54
C GLU A 76 -20.79 14.43 -23.24
N GLU A 77 -20.73 14.92 -22.00
CA GLU A 77 -19.71 15.88 -21.55
C GLU A 77 -18.31 15.24 -21.53
N GLU A 78 -18.18 14.02 -21.04
CA GLU A 78 -16.91 13.27 -21.02
C GLU A 78 -16.40 13.00 -22.44
N TYR A 79 -17.30 12.60 -23.35
CA TYR A 79 -16.97 12.37 -24.75
C TYR A 79 -16.47 13.64 -25.45
N ARG A 80 -17.10 14.80 -25.19
CA ARG A 80 -16.66 16.08 -25.76
C ARG A 80 -15.28 16.50 -25.27
N LYS A 81 -14.94 16.22 -23.99
CA LYS A 81 -13.63 16.56 -23.40
C LYS A 81 -12.51 15.64 -23.86
N HIS A 82 -12.81 14.37 -24.12
CA HIS A 82 -11.82 13.36 -24.48
C HIS A 82 -12.20 12.66 -25.78
N LYS A 83 -11.89 13.28 -26.92
CA LYS A 83 -12.28 12.77 -28.26
C LYS A 83 -11.61 11.45 -28.67
N LEU A 84 -10.58 11.01 -27.95
CA LEU A 84 -9.81 9.80 -28.26
C LEU A 84 -10.26 8.56 -27.46
N ILE A 85 -11.09 8.73 -26.41
CA ILE A 85 -11.53 7.58 -25.60
C ILE A 85 -12.83 6.98 -26.15
N VAL A 86 -12.86 5.66 -26.23
CA VAL A 86 -13.99 4.88 -26.78
C VAL A 86 -14.94 4.33 -25.70
N GLY A 87 -14.57 4.47 -24.44
CA GLY A 87 -15.33 4.00 -23.28
C GLY A 87 -14.61 4.24 -21.97
N ALA A 88 -15.22 3.80 -20.87
CA ALA A 88 -14.61 3.88 -19.55
C ALA A 88 -14.63 2.54 -18.82
N LEU A 89 -13.49 2.13 -18.27
CA LEU A 89 -13.30 0.92 -17.50
C LEU A 89 -13.35 1.25 -15.99
N PRO A 90 -14.25 0.65 -15.21
CA PRO A 90 -14.22 0.81 -13.75
C PRO A 90 -12.88 0.33 -13.16
N ASP A 91 -12.34 1.07 -12.21
CA ASP A 91 -11.13 0.69 -11.49
C ASP A 91 -11.28 -0.64 -10.71
N THR A 92 -12.50 -1.01 -10.31
CA THR A 92 -12.83 -2.33 -9.75
C THR A 92 -12.51 -3.47 -10.68
N VAL A 93 -12.83 -3.34 -11.97
CA VAL A 93 -12.55 -4.38 -12.96
C VAL A 93 -11.04 -4.60 -13.07
N ILE A 94 -10.26 -3.51 -12.99
CA ILE A 94 -8.79 -3.59 -13.00
C ILE A 94 -8.29 -4.33 -11.76
N SER A 95 -8.76 -3.95 -10.57
CA SER A 95 -8.32 -4.60 -9.33
C SER A 95 -8.76 -6.05 -9.25
N ASP A 96 -10.00 -6.38 -9.63
CA ASP A 96 -10.53 -7.74 -9.62
C ASP A 96 -9.74 -8.64 -10.58
N ALA A 97 -9.33 -8.11 -11.74
CA ALA A 97 -8.47 -8.85 -12.66
C ALA A 97 -7.11 -9.14 -12.03
N VAL A 98 -6.48 -8.17 -11.35
CA VAL A 98 -5.18 -8.39 -10.68
C VAL A 98 -5.32 -9.36 -9.49
N GLU A 99 -6.38 -9.24 -8.69
CA GLU A 99 -6.67 -10.15 -7.57
C GLU A 99 -6.81 -11.60 -8.08
N ALA A 100 -7.59 -11.80 -9.15
CA ALA A 100 -7.75 -13.12 -9.78
C ALA A 100 -6.41 -13.69 -10.26
N GLU A 101 -5.55 -12.88 -10.90
CA GLU A 101 -4.24 -13.34 -11.38
C GLU A 101 -3.26 -13.70 -10.25
N LEU A 102 -3.28 -12.95 -9.14
CA LEU A 102 -2.47 -13.27 -7.97
C LEU A 102 -2.97 -14.55 -7.28
N ALA A 103 -4.29 -14.70 -7.19
CA ALA A 103 -4.98 -15.85 -6.63
C ALA A 103 -4.71 -17.16 -7.40
N GLU A 104 -4.87 -17.14 -8.72
CA GLU A 104 -4.79 -18.34 -9.57
C GLU A 104 -3.37 -18.88 -9.68
N ARG A 105 -2.35 -18.02 -9.66
CA ARG A 105 -0.94 -18.45 -9.73
C ARG A 105 -0.53 -19.26 -8.50
N GLY A 106 -1.05 -18.91 -7.33
CA GLY A 106 -0.80 -19.63 -6.07
C GLY A 106 0.69 -19.73 -5.68
N GLY A 107 0.96 -20.40 -4.56
CA GLY A 107 2.33 -20.61 -4.06
C GLY A 107 2.88 -19.47 -3.19
N GLY A 108 4.04 -19.71 -2.54
CA GLY A 108 4.52 -18.91 -1.40
C GLY A 108 4.56 -17.39 -1.62
N SER A 109 5.31 -16.93 -2.63
CA SER A 109 5.46 -15.49 -2.91
C SER A 109 4.18 -14.84 -3.46
N PHE A 110 3.38 -15.57 -4.24
CA PHE A 110 2.12 -15.05 -4.78
C PHE A 110 1.04 -14.93 -3.70
N ARG A 111 0.97 -15.84 -2.70
CA ARG A 111 0.07 -15.68 -1.55
C ARG A 111 0.38 -14.40 -0.77
N MET A 112 1.67 -14.11 -0.56
CA MET A 112 2.10 -12.86 0.08
C MET A 112 1.77 -11.63 -0.80
N ALA A 113 1.92 -11.74 -2.11
CA ALA A 113 1.57 -10.67 -3.05
C ALA A 113 0.07 -10.40 -3.10
N GLU A 114 -0.77 -11.44 -3.14
CA GLU A 114 -2.23 -11.37 -3.06
C GLU A 114 -2.66 -10.64 -1.79
N LEU A 115 -2.12 -11.05 -0.64
CA LEU A 115 -2.39 -10.39 0.64
C LEU A 115 -2.00 -8.90 0.64
N LEU A 116 -0.78 -8.56 0.19
CA LEU A 116 -0.35 -7.16 0.10
C LEU A 116 -1.21 -6.36 -0.89
N TYR A 117 -1.69 -6.99 -1.95
CA TYR A 117 -2.57 -6.32 -2.89
C TYR A 117 -3.94 -6.05 -2.26
N ALA A 118 -4.57 -7.06 -1.67
CA ALA A 118 -5.85 -6.95 -0.97
C ALA A 118 -5.81 -5.88 0.13
N MET A 119 -4.76 -5.85 0.96
CA MET A 119 -4.56 -4.82 2.00
C MET A 119 -4.54 -3.38 1.47
N ALA A 120 -4.13 -3.17 0.22
CA ALA A 120 -4.02 -1.84 -0.38
C ALA A 120 -5.29 -1.39 -1.13
N ILE A 121 -6.05 -2.35 -1.67
CA ILE A 121 -7.22 -2.07 -2.52
C ILE A 121 -8.51 -2.05 -1.72
N HIS A 122 -8.67 -2.94 -0.74
CA HIS A 122 -9.88 -3.02 0.06
C HIS A 122 -10.11 -1.68 0.81
N GLY A 123 -11.30 -1.10 0.64
CA GLY A 123 -11.65 0.20 1.22
C GLY A 123 -11.28 1.42 0.38
N ARG A 124 -10.64 1.23 -0.79
CA ARG A 124 -10.27 2.32 -1.71
C ARG A 124 -11.13 2.35 -2.97
N ASN A 125 -11.38 1.18 -3.57
CA ASN A 125 -11.81 1.11 -4.97
C ASN A 125 -13.06 0.25 -5.21
N ASP A 126 -13.51 -0.60 -4.28
CA ASP A 126 -14.42 -1.72 -4.61
C ASP A 126 -15.72 -1.76 -3.80
N ASN A 127 -16.10 -0.65 -3.15
CA ASN A 127 -17.19 -0.58 -2.17
C ASN A 127 -17.05 -1.57 -0.99
N ARG A 128 -15.99 -2.41 -0.96
CA ARG A 128 -15.72 -3.31 0.16
C ARG A 128 -15.17 -2.46 1.32
N PRO A 129 -15.60 -2.70 2.56
CA PRO A 129 -15.04 -2.01 3.70
C PRO A 129 -13.55 -2.37 3.84
N GLY A 130 -12.70 -1.35 3.97
CA GLY A 130 -11.29 -1.58 4.26
C GLY A 130 -11.11 -2.25 5.62
N TRP A 131 -10.04 -3.04 5.77
CA TRP A 131 -9.80 -3.75 7.03
C TRP A 131 -9.50 -2.77 8.17
N PRO A 132 -10.24 -2.82 9.30
CA PRO A 132 -10.07 -1.88 10.40
C PRO A 132 -8.74 -2.11 11.15
N ASP A 133 -8.33 -3.36 11.30
CA ASP A 133 -7.22 -3.77 12.17
C ASP A 133 -6.56 -5.08 11.70
N ALA A 134 -5.58 -5.57 12.47
CA ALA A 134 -4.89 -6.83 12.20
C ALA A 134 -5.78 -8.07 12.32
N ALA A 135 -6.84 -8.04 13.14
CA ALA A 135 -7.74 -9.18 13.31
C ALA A 135 -8.55 -9.43 12.04
N ALA A 136 -9.04 -8.36 11.40
CA ALA A 136 -9.70 -8.46 10.10
C ALA A 136 -8.78 -9.03 8.99
N VAL A 137 -7.50 -8.63 8.99
CA VAL A 137 -6.49 -9.21 8.08
C VAL A 137 -6.37 -10.72 8.32
N MET A 138 -6.24 -11.13 9.58
CA MET A 138 -6.11 -12.54 9.93
C MET A 138 -7.38 -13.34 9.64
N ALA A 139 -8.57 -12.77 9.79
CA ALA A 139 -9.81 -13.43 9.38
C ALA A 139 -9.78 -13.75 7.88
N TRP A 140 -9.40 -12.78 7.04
CA TRP A 140 -9.24 -13.00 5.61
C TRP A 140 -8.17 -14.06 5.30
N VAL A 141 -7.01 -14.02 5.98
CA VAL A 141 -5.95 -15.02 5.76
C VAL A 141 -6.43 -16.44 6.06
N HIS A 142 -7.18 -16.65 7.15
CA HIS A 142 -7.69 -17.98 7.51
C HIS A 142 -8.80 -18.46 6.57
N GLU A 143 -9.67 -17.56 6.12
CA GLU A 143 -10.70 -17.86 5.13
C GLU A 143 -10.05 -18.25 3.78
N ARG A 144 -9.01 -17.51 3.38
CA ARG A 144 -8.36 -17.69 2.09
C ARG A 144 -7.38 -18.86 2.05
N TYR A 145 -6.64 -19.09 3.13
CA TYR A 145 -5.60 -20.09 3.23
C TYR A 145 -5.72 -20.86 4.55
N SER A 146 -6.56 -21.89 4.52
CA SER A 146 -6.83 -22.73 5.70
C SER A 146 -5.60 -23.48 6.22
N ASP A 147 -4.54 -23.64 5.42
CA ASP A 147 -3.26 -24.24 5.81
C ASP A 147 -2.32 -23.30 6.59
N ILE A 148 -2.70 -22.03 6.72
CA ILE A 148 -1.94 -21.03 7.45
C ILE A 148 -2.45 -20.94 8.89
N HIS A 149 -1.57 -21.31 9.80
CA HIS A 149 -1.75 -21.14 11.23
C HIS A 149 -0.56 -20.36 11.78
N ALA A 150 -0.85 -19.33 12.57
CA ALA A 150 0.18 -18.59 13.27
C ALA A 150 0.80 -19.47 14.36
N GLU A 151 2.13 -19.52 14.37
CA GLU A 151 2.88 -20.10 15.48
C GLU A 151 2.92 -19.05 16.61
N ASN A 152 2.60 -19.49 17.82
CA ASN A 152 2.54 -18.61 18.99
C ASN A 152 3.97 -18.13 19.32
N GLN A 153 4.37 -16.96 18.83
CA GLN A 153 5.69 -16.41 19.12
C GLN A 153 5.67 -15.86 20.55
N ARG A 154 6.38 -16.53 21.46
CA ARG A 154 6.54 -16.05 22.84
C ARG A 154 7.41 -14.80 22.83
N GLY A 155 6.75 -13.64 22.76
CA GLY A 155 7.16 -12.35 23.29
C GLY A 155 8.55 -11.86 22.91
N HIS A 156 8.63 -10.99 21.89
CA HIS A 156 9.81 -10.12 21.67
C HIS A 156 9.49 -8.62 21.79
N PHE A 157 8.30 -8.26 22.25
CA PHE A 157 8.00 -6.89 22.61
C PHE A 157 8.09 -6.73 24.12
N THR A 158 9.15 -6.04 24.55
CA THR A 158 9.27 -5.60 25.93
C THR A 158 8.11 -4.66 26.25
N HIS A 159 7.50 -4.86 27.42
CA HIS A 159 6.44 -4.07 28.02
C HIS A 159 6.92 -2.65 28.41
N GLN A 160 7.75 -1.99 27.57
CA GLN A 160 8.12 -0.62 27.86
C GLN A 160 6.88 0.26 27.64
N PRO A 161 6.41 1.00 28.67
CA PRO A 161 5.24 1.84 28.52
C PRO A 161 5.52 2.88 27.45
N TRP A 162 4.78 2.82 26.35
CA TRP A 162 4.84 3.85 25.32
C TRP A 162 4.31 5.14 25.91
N PRO A 163 5.09 6.23 25.96
CA PRO A 163 4.60 7.48 26.51
C PRO A 163 3.37 7.94 25.72
N ARG A 164 2.41 8.55 26.41
CA ARG A 164 1.36 9.32 25.74
C ARG A 164 2.06 10.43 24.96
N LEU A 165 2.16 10.28 23.65
CA LEU A 165 2.76 11.31 22.81
C LEU A 165 1.69 12.37 22.56
N ALA A 166 1.98 13.60 22.96
CA ALA A 166 1.22 14.75 22.48
C ALA A 166 1.32 14.84 20.95
N ALA A 167 0.36 15.49 20.30
CA ALA A 167 0.40 15.70 18.85
C ALA A 167 1.79 16.22 18.42
N PRO A 168 2.42 15.62 17.39
CA PRO A 168 3.76 16.03 16.99
C PRO A 168 3.76 17.51 16.60
N ARG A 169 4.77 18.24 17.08
CA ARG A 169 5.04 19.60 16.59
C ARG A 169 5.65 19.49 15.20
N ARG A 170 5.39 20.46 14.31
CA ARG A 170 6.17 20.58 13.06
C ARG A 170 7.63 20.78 13.44
N LEU A 171 8.49 19.88 12.98
CA LEU A 171 9.93 20.00 13.12
C LEU A 171 10.54 20.53 11.82
N ASP A 172 11.25 21.64 11.92
CA ASP A 172 12.13 22.13 10.84
C ASP A 172 13.48 21.40 10.82
N TRP A 173 13.86 20.83 11.97
CA TRP A 173 15.07 20.03 12.10
C TRP A 173 14.98 18.74 11.27
N ARG A 174 16.07 18.42 10.57
CA ARG A 174 16.25 17.18 9.82
C ARG A 174 17.71 16.73 9.89
N PRO A 175 18.00 15.42 9.88
CA PRO A 175 19.37 14.96 9.71
C PRO A 175 19.90 15.42 8.36
N GLU A 176 21.21 15.50 8.23
CA GLU A 176 21.86 15.90 6.97
C GLU A 176 21.99 14.70 6.04
N THR A 177 22.43 13.56 6.58
CA THR A 177 22.83 12.40 5.79
C THR A 177 22.13 11.12 6.27
N VAL A 178 21.76 10.27 5.31
CA VAL A 178 21.28 8.91 5.58
C VAL A 178 22.35 7.90 5.20
N LEU A 179 22.82 7.10 6.16
CA LEU A 179 23.69 5.96 5.90
C LEU A 179 22.84 4.75 5.44
N LYS A 180 23.02 4.33 4.18
CA LYS A 180 22.40 3.15 3.61
C LYS A 180 23.19 1.88 3.98
N ARG A 181 22.54 0.72 3.91
CA ARG A 181 23.17 -0.58 4.23
C ARG A 181 24.35 -0.90 3.30
N ASP A 182 24.27 -0.45 2.05
CA ASP A 182 25.32 -0.59 1.03
C ASP A 182 26.43 0.48 1.15
N GLY A 183 26.49 1.21 2.26
CA GLY A 183 27.52 2.22 2.54
C GLY A 183 27.26 3.59 1.91
N ARG A 184 26.28 3.72 1.00
CA ARG A 184 25.95 5.02 0.38
C ARG A 184 25.46 6.03 1.41
N ARG A 185 25.74 7.32 1.16
CA ARG A 185 25.46 8.45 2.06
C ARG A 185 24.69 9.59 1.37
N PRO A 186 23.47 9.36 0.85
CA PRO A 186 22.66 10.44 0.29
C PRO A 186 22.22 11.44 1.36
N ALA A 187 21.97 12.68 0.94
CA ALA A 187 21.29 13.68 1.77
C ALA A 187 19.89 13.20 2.19
N PHE A 188 19.48 13.54 3.41
CA PHE A 188 18.13 13.21 3.89
C PHE A 188 17.06 14.01 3.13
N ALA A 189 16.04 13.31 2.66
CA ALA A 189 14.89 13.90 1.98
C ALA A 189 13.59 13.53 2.70
N ILE A 190 12.96 14.50 3.38
CA ILE A 190 11.68 14.30 4.07
C ILE A 190 10.58 13.81 3.13
N LYS A 191 10.58 14.30 1.87
CA LYS A 191 9.65 13.84 0.83
C LYS A 191 9.79 12.34 0.56
N GLN A 192 11.00 11.79 0.62
CA GLN A 192 11.24 10.36 0.43
C GLN A 192 10.75 9.53 1.62
N LEU A 193 10.97 10.01 2.85
CA LEU A 193 10.43 9.38 4.06
C LEU A 193 8.90 9.34 4.00
N ARG A 194 8.26 10.48 3.74
CA ARG A 194 6.80 10.60 3.64
C ARG A 194 6.24 9.69 2.55
N LYS A 195 6.86 9.63 1.38
CA LYS A 195 6.46 8.74 0.28
C LYS A 195 6.53 7.25 0.68
N GLY A 196 7.55 6.86 1.44
CA GLY A 196 7.67 5.50 1.97
C GLY A 196 6.53 5.17 2.92
N ILE A 197 6.28 6.03 3.92
CA ILE A 197 5.21 5.83 4.89
C ILE A 197 3.84 5.80 4.20
N HIS A 198 3.59 6.71 3.25
CA HIS A 198 2.36 6.74 2.47
C HIS A 198 2.14 5.43 1.69
N ALA A 199 3.21 4.82 1.14
CA ALA A 199 3.09 3.54 0.44
C ALA A 199 2.67 2.38 1.36
N ALA A 200 3.05 2.41 2.64
CA ALA A 200 2.52 1.48 3.63
C ALA A 200 1.06 1.78 3.99
N LEU A 201 0.64 3.04 3.95
CA LEU A 201 -0.73 3.49 4.22
C LEU A 201 -1.62 3.52 2.96
N TRP A 202 -1.24 2.81 1.89
CA TRP A 202 -2.03 2.80 0.66
C TRP A 202 -3.47 2.34 0.93
N GLY A 203 -4.45 3.06 0.38
CA GLY A 203 -5.88 2.77 0.58
C GLY A 203 -6.44 3.15 1.95
N ARG A 204 -5.62 3.64 2.88
CA ARG A 204 -6.07 4.01 4.22
C ARG A 204 -6.68 5.41 4.26
N ALA A 205 -7.70 5.58 5.11
CA ALA A 205 -8.23 6.90 5.43
C ALA A 205 -7.14 7.80 6.04
N ASP A 206 -7.14 9.07 5.62
CA ASP A 206 -6.16 10.09 6.02
C ASP A 206 -4.69 9.70 5.77
N ALA A 207 -4.39 8.84 4.78
CA ALA A 207 -3.03 8.30 4.54
C ALA A 207 -1.93 9.38 4.42
N ASP A 208 -2.14 10.41 3.59
CA ASP A 208 -1.20 11.54 3.42
C ASP A 208 -0.88 12.23 4.74
N ALA A 209 -1.96 12.42 5.49
CA ALA A 209 -1.94 13.18 6.69
C ALA A 209 -1.24 12.32 7.79
N LYS A 210 -1.61 11.06 7.96
CA LYS A 210 -0.93 10.09 8.84
C LYS A 210 0.56 9.96 8.49
N ALA A 211 0.89 9.91 7.20
CA ALA A 211 2.28 9.82 6.73
C ALA A 211 3.10 11.05 7.12
N LEU A 212 2.53 12.26 7.02
CA LEU A 212 3.18 13.49 7.48
C LEU A 212 3.38 13.48 9.01
N MET A 213 2.36 13.09 9.77
CA MET A 213 2.43 12.99 11.22
C MET A 213 3.54 12.03 11.67
N ILE A 214 3.56 10.81 11.11
CA ILE A 214 4.58 9.79 11.40
C ILE A 214 5.97 10.28 11.00
N ALA A 215 6.12 10.98 9.87
CA ALA A 215 7.40 11.52 9.46
C ALA A 215 7.95 12.53 10.48
N HIS A 216 7.10 13.36 11.10
CA HIS A 216 7.52 14.27 12.16
C HIS A 216 7.84 13.57 13.49
N LEU A 217 7.12 12.50 13.85
CA LEU A 217 7.47 11.66 14.99
C LEU A 217 8.86 11.03 14.80
N VAL A 218 9.12 10.48 13.62
CA VAL A 218 10.43 9.93 13.26
C VAL A 218 11.53 11.01 13.34
N LEU A 219 11.28 12.22 12.86
CA LEU A 219 12.24 13.33 13.03
C LEU A 219 12.48 13.69 14.49
N SER A 220 11.45 13.61 15.33
CA SER A 220 11.58 13.83 16.77
C SER A 220 12.44 12.76 17.43
N ASP A 221 12.24 11.48 17.08
CA ASP A 221 13.03 10.34 17.58
C ASP A 221 14.52 10.44 17.20
N LEU A 222 14.82 11.10 16.08
CA LEU A 222 16.17 11.24 15.54
C LEU A 222 16.87 12.54 15.94
N ARG A 223 16.18 13.44 16.65
CA ARG A 223 16.64 14.82 16.90
C ARG A 223 18.05 14.85 17.50
N GLY A 224 18.90 15.70 16.94
CA GLY A 224 20.30 15.85 17.35
C GLY A 224 21.29 14.99 16.56
N GLN A 225 20.82 14.05 15.75
CA GLN A 225 21.70 13.19 14.94
C GLN A 225 21.89 13.77 13.53
N ARG A 226 23.12 14.18 13.20
CA ARG A 226 23.43 14.70 11.84
C ARG A 226 23.44 13.61 10.77
N ILE A 227 23.87 12.40 11.15
CA ILE A 227 23.91 11.21 10.28
C ILE A 227 23.06 10.13 10.92
N VAL A 228 22.12 9.56 10.17
CA VAL A 228 21.20 8.53 10.66
C VAL A 228 21.23 7.29 9.77
N GLN A 229 21.08 6.11 10.36
CA GLN A 229 21.00 4.89 9.58
C GLN A 229 19.62 4.71 8.94
N SER A 230 19.58 4.21 7.71
CA SER A 230 18.31 3.89 7.03
C SER A 230 17.49 2.83 7.76
N THR A 231 18.14 1.89 8.45
CA THR A 231 17.53 0.89 9.34
C THR A 231 16.89 1.54 10.56
N GLN A 232 17.58 2.50 11.19
CA GLN A 232 17.07 3.26 12.33
C GLN A 232 15.82 4.07 11.96
N ILE A 233 15.85 4.77 10.81
CA ILE A 233 14.65 5.46 10.27
C ILE A 233 13.51 4.45 10.10
N SER A 234 13.79 3.32 9.44
CA SER A 234 12.75 2.33 9.12
C SER A 234 12.15 1.68 10.37
N HIS A 235 12.95 1.46 11.41
CA HIS A 235 12.51 0.97 12.71
C HIS A 235 11.64 2.00 13.45
N SER A 236 12.05 3.28 13.49
CA SER A 236 11.21 4.34 14.07
C SER A 236 9.87 4.47 13.32
N VAL A 237 9.86 4.37 11.99
CA VAL A 237 8.59 4.32 11.22
C VAL A 237 7.72 3.14 11.65
N LEU A 238 8.31 1.95 11.80
CA LEU A 238 7.59 0.74 12.22
C LEU A 238 6.91 0.93 13.58
N LEU A 239 7.65 1.44 14.58
CA LEU A 239 7.13 1.67 15.93
C LEU A 239 5.99 2.71 15.94
N ASN A 240 6.13 3.78 15.16
CA ASN A 240 5.10 4.81 15.05
C ASN A 240 3.85 4.30 14.32
N LEU A 241 4.01 3.52 13.23
CA LEU A 241 2.88 2.89 12.53
C LEU A 241 2.09 1.94 13.43
N ARG A 242 2.77 1.15 14.28
CA ARG A 242 2.11 0.20 15.21
C ARG A 242 1.07 0.87 16.11
N ARG A 243 1.24 2.17 16.40
CA ARG A 243 0.33 2.96 17.26
C ARG A 243 -0.73 3.73 16.48
N VAL A 244 -0.59 3.85 15.16
CA VAL A 244 -1.39 4.71 14.29
C VAL A 244 -2.30 3.92 13.35
N ASP A 245 -1.80 2.84 12.76
CA ASP A 245 -2.53 2.07 11.75
C ASP A 245 -1.95 0.64 11.63
N ASP A 246 -2.73 -0.37 12.01
CA ASP A 246 -2.27 -1.77 12.01
C ASP A 246 -1.96 -2.29 10.61
N ILE A 247 -2.77 -1.90 9.62
CA ILE A 247 -2.59 -2.29 8.23
C ILE A 247 -1.29 -1.68 7.70
N GLY A 248 -1.07 -0.38 7.95
CA GLY A 248 0.17 0.30 7.62
C GLY A 248 1.38 -0.32 8.32
N TYR A 249 1.25 -0.67 9.60
CA TYR A 249 2.28 -1.39 10.35
C TYR A 249 2.63 -2.72 9.69
N LEU A 250 1.65 -3.58 9.45
CA LEU A 250 1.86 -4.92 8.90
C LEU A 250 2.50 -4.86 7.51
N ARG A 251 2.02 -3.93 6.64
CA ARG A 251 2.63 -3.67 5.34
C ARG A 251 4.08 -3.22 5.49
N TRP A 252 4.40 -2.27 6.38
CA TRP A 252 5.77 -1.82 6.60
C TRP A 252 6.67 -2.88 7.25
N ALA A 253 6.13 -3.72 8.14
CA ALA A 253 6.83 -4.83 8.78
C ALA A 253 7.41 -5.78 7.75
N THR A 254 6.71 -6.02 6.63
CA THR A 254 7.23 -6.88 5.55
C THR A 254 8.58 -6.43 4.99
N ILE A 255 8.80 -5.11 4.93
CA ILE A 255 10.07 -4.53 4.49
C ILE A 255 11.11 -4.58 5.61
N VAL A 256 10.73 -4.19 6.82
CA VAL A 256 11.69 -3.99 7.92
C VAL A 256 12.18 -5.33 8.47
N LYS A 257 11.28 -6.31 8.59
CA LYS A 257 11.53 -7.65 9.08
C LYS A 257 11.81 -8.66 7.96
N ASN A 258 11.81 -8.22 6.70
CA ASN A 258 12.04 -9.06 5.52
C ASN A 258 11.08 -10.27 5.43
N ILE A 259 9.81 -10.07 5.83
CA ILE A 259 8.78 -11.10 5.75
C ILE A 259 8.44 -11.32 4.28
N ARG A 260 8.72 -12.51 3.76
CA ARG A 260 8.44 -12.88 2.36
C ARG A 260 7.32 -13.91 2.22
N GLY A 261 7.08 -14.69 3.27
CA GLY A 261 6.05 -15.71 3.31
C GLY A 261 4.83 -15.29 4.12
N ILE A 262 3.67 -15.81 3.73
CA ILE A 262 2.41 -15.56 4.43
C ILE A 262 2.38 -16.14 5.85
N ARG A 263 3.12 -17.22 6.13
CA ARG A 263 3.23 -17.80 7.49
C ARG A 263 3.96 -16.87 8.45
N GLU A 264 5.09 -16.31 8.02
CA GLU A 264 5.82 -15.29 8.78
C GLU A 264 4.96 -14.03 9.01
N PHE A 265 4.16 -13.64 8.00
CA PHE A 265 3.20 -12.55 8.15
C PHE A 265 2.12 -12.88 9.19
N ALA A 266 1.56 -14.08 9.14
CA ALA A 266 0.54 -14.53 10.08
C ALA A 266 1.04 -14.49 11.54
N ASN A 267 2.30 -14.88 11.76
CA ASN A 267 2.95 -14.75 13.06
C ASN A 267 3.02 -13.28 13.50
N GLU A 268 3.51 -12.39 12.63
CA GLU A 268 3.62 -10.96 12.93
C GLU A 268 2.28 -10.28 13.24
N ALA A 269 1.24 -10.65 12.49
CA ALA A 269 -0.11 -10.16 12.69
C ALA A 269 -0.72 -10.67 14.00
N THR A 270 -0.49 -11.94 14.32
CA THR A 270 -0.93 -12.54 15.60
C THR A 270 -0.23 -11.89 16.79
N ASP A 271 1.06 -11.59 16.68
CA ASP A 271 1.80 -10.85 17.70
C ASP A 271 1.28 -9.42 17.90
N LEU A 272 0.82 -8.77 16.83
CA LEU A 272 0.17 -7.48 16.95
C LEU A 272 -1.18 -7.56 17.67
N ILE A 273 -1.97 -8.61 17.40
CA ILE A 273 -3.26 -8.85 18.04
C ILE A 273 -3.09 -9.18 19.53
N ASN A 274 -2.13 -10.04 19.87
CA ASN A 274 -1.90 -10.49 21.24
C ASN A 274 -1.22 -9.42 22.12
N ALA A 275 -0.42 -8.54 21.53
CA ALA A 275 0.29 -7.48 22.23
C ALA A 275 0.09 -6.11 21.55
N PRO A 276 -1.14 -5.56 21.54
CA PRO A 276 -1.43 -4.31 20.86
C PRO A 276 -0.67 -3.15 21.51
N SER A 277 -0.19 -2.21 20.70
CA SER A 277 0.42 -0.99 21.23
C SER A 277 -0.64 0.04 21.61
N PRO A 278 -0.44 0.83 22.68
CA PRO A 278 -1.36 1.92 23.01
C PRO A 278 -1.52 2.88 21.83
N ARG A 279 -2.77 3.03 21.38
CA ARG A 279 -3.12 3.91 20.25
C ARG A 279 -2.64 5.32 20.52
N LEU A 280 -2.03 5.92 19.50
CA LEU A 280 -1.63 7.31 19.56
C LEU A 280 -2.88 8.20 19.61
N HIS A 281 -3.11 8.84 20.75
CA HIS A 281 -4.18 9.83 20.91
C HIS A 281 -3.69 11.18 20.41
N VAL A 282 -4.11 11.59 19.22
CA VAL A 282 -3.72 12.90 18.68
C VAL A 282 -4.71 13.95 19.18
N THR A 283 -4.39 14.60 20.29
CA THR A 283 -5.29 15.52 21.04
C THR A 283 -5.51 16.89 20.38
N LYS A 284 -4.83 17.17 19.25
CA LYS A 284 -5.06 18.37 18.45
C LYS A 284 -5.21 17.98 17.00
N ASP A 285 -6.05 18.74 16.29
CA ASP A 285 -6.38 18.56 14.89
C ASP A 285 -5.16 18.85 14.00
N TRP A 286 -4.20 17.94 14.03
CA TRP A 286 -2.96 17.94 13.26
C TRP A 286 -3.25 18.03 11.75
N ARG A 287 -4.48 17.70 11.34
CA ARG A 287 -5.03 17.93 9.99
C ARG A 287 -4.92 19.39 9.55
N HIS A 288 -4.97 20.38 10.46
CA HIS A 288 -4.77 21.79 10.12
C HIS A 288 -3.37 22.07 9.53
N TRP A 289 -2.35 21.33 9.98
CA TRP A 289 -0.96 21.49 9.52
C TRP A 289 -0.71 20.72 8.22
N ALA A 290 -1.49 19.67 7.95
CA ALA A 290 -1.43 18.90 6.71
C ALA A 290 -2.16 19.60 5.53
N ARG A 291 -3.14 20.46 5.83
CA ARG A 291 -3.93 21.21 4.84
C ARG A 291 -3.41 22.62 4.57
N ALA A 292 -2.55 23.17 5.44
CA ALA A 292 -1.87 24.43 5.19
C ALA A 292 -0.79 24.20 4.12
N LYS A 293 -1.02 24.78 2.94
CA LYS A 293 -0.16 24.71 1.75
C LYS A 293 1.21 25.34 1.99
#